data_AF-D4CI99-F1
#
_entry.id   AF-D4CI99-F1
#
_cell.length_a   1.000
_cell.length_b   1.000
_cell.length_c   1.000
_cell.angle_alpha   90.00
_cell.angle_beta   90.00
_cell.angle_gamma   90.00
#
_symmetry.space_group_name_H-M   'P 1'
#
loop_
_entity.id
_entity.type
_entity.pdbx_description
1 polymer ?
#
loop_
_entity_poly.entity_id
_entity_poly.type
_entity_poly.pdbx_seq_one_letter_code
_entity_poly.pdbx_strand_id
1 'polypeptide(L)'
;MMRKKRMILAAALFAAAMMAAACGKKGDAKSSTAAAESASGSESGSESSSAAQVSEDDPELKKLEETKVPKAPAVSKMGKIKLPDLSTIEVTVSPREDIKDDEVEDQIRYILEGNKTKVDAPAEKGDSVNIDYEGKIDGQTFDGGSAQGYELELGSNSFIPGFEDQLIGHKSGEDVTVKVTFPQDYRNKDVAGKDAEFSVKINSVEKTPELTDEWVKNYQETTADTVDAFRTQMKERMVAGSDYNYHMEIQQKALADIVDKSEITLSDSMKKYATAYAIRSQLDQIEKYGMKISDMLNMYGTSVQDFRTQMETQGEEYGKQYFVIQKIAADQGIKLNDDLINKVAENATKITGKEYNKDKLIEEFGKETIESEAVTMAVLDYIESKVKTTVQEETSEVPESSTAAPAESSTAAK
;
A
#
# COMPACT_ATOMS: atom_id res chain seq x y z
N MET A 1 14.35 -3.98 1.45
CA MET A 1 13.26 -4.96 1.66
C MET A 1 12.67 -4.97 3.06
N MET A 2 13.46 -5.11 4.13
CA MET A 2 12.96 -5.20 5.52
C MET A 2 12.06 -4.03 5.98
N ARG A 3 12.33 -2.79 5.54
CA ARG A 3 11.50 -1.61 5.87
C ARG A 3 10.11 -1.64 5.22
N LYS A 4 10.00 -2.08 3.95
CA LYS A 4 8.70 -2.26 3.26
C LYS A 4 7.89 -3.41 3.87
N LYS A 5 8.56 -4.51 4.25
CA LYS A 5 7.92 -5.65 4.96
C LYS A 5 7.36 -5.23 6.34
N ARG A 6 8.09 -4.42 7.10
CA ARG A 6 7.60 -3.82 8.36
C ARG A 6 6.41 -2.87 8.15
N MET A 7 6.36 -2.15 7.03
CA MET A 7 5.24 -1.26 6.68
C MET A 7 3.96 -2.02 6.36
N ILE A 8 4.02 -3.09 5.56
CA ILE A 8 2.86 -3.93 5.22
C ILE A 8 2.32 -4.61 6.48
N LEU A 9 3.21 -5.08 7.35
CA LEU A 9 2.88 -5.70 8.62
C LEU A 9 2.23 -4.72 9.60
N ALA A 10 2.73 -3.49 9.72
CA ALA A 10 2.09 -2.46 10.56
C ALA A 10 0.74 -2.00 9.98
N ALA A 11 0.60 -1.91 8.65
CA ALA A 11 -0.68 -1.62 8.01
C ALA A 11 -1.71 -2.75 8.22
N ALA A 12 -1.27 -4.01 8.13
CA ALA A 12 -2.12 -5.17 8.40
C ALA A 12 -2.53 -5.26 9.88
N LEU A 13 -1.65 -4.87 10.82
CA LEU A 13 -1.92 -4.92 12.27
C LEU A 13 -2.68 -3.72 12.83
N PHE A 14 -2.59 -2.54 12.21
CA PHE A 14 -3.11 -1.29 12.77
C PHE A 14 -4.12 -0.57 11.86
N ALA A 15 -4.68 -1.27 10.87
CA ALA A 15 -5.71 -0.74 9.97
C ALA A 15 -6.93 -0.16 10.73
N ALA A 16 -7.19 -0.63 11.96
CA ALA A 16 -8.28 -0.13 12.80
C ALA A 16 -8.10 1.33 13.28
N ALA A 17 -6.87 1.87 13.33
CA ALA A 17 -6.59 3.16 13.95
C ALA A 17 -6.49 4.37 12.99
N MET A 18 -6.54 4.16 11.67
CA MET A 18 -6.54 5.27 10.69
C MET A 18 -7.70 5.18 9.72
N MET A 19 -8.88 5.56 10.18
CA MET A 19 -9.98 5.91 9.30
C MET A 19 -9.74 7.32 8.75
N ALA A 20 -9.21 7.42 7.53
CA ALA A 20 -9.39 8.62 6.73
C ALA A 20 -10.89 8.69 6.35
N ALA A 21 -11.57 9.76 6.76
CA ALA A 21 -12.96 10.01 6.44
C ALA A 21 -13.17 10.14 4.92
N ALA A 22 -13.38 9.01 4.25
CA ALA A 22 -13.89 8.90 2.90
C ALA A 22 -15.31 8.32 2.93
N CYS A 23 -16.18 8.92 3.75
CA CYS A 23 -17.63 8.69 3.70
C CYS A 23 -18.35 10.04 3.87
N GLY A 24 -18.08 10.95 2.93
CA GLY A 24 -18.91 12.14 2.73
C GLY A 24 -19.94 11.88 1.62
N LYS A 25 -21.21 11.73 2.02
CA LYS A 25 -22.46 11.87 1.24
C LYS A 25 -22.53 11.22 -0.17
N LYS A 26 -23.47 10.27 -0.31
CA LYS A 26 -24.07 9.84 -1.58
C LYS A 26 -24.38 11.04 -2.49
N GLY A 27 -23.67 11.11 -3.62
CA GLY A 27 -23.88 12.03 -4.73
C GLY A 27 -22.93 11.68 -5.86
N ASP A 28 -23.42 10.82 -6.77
CA ASP A 28 -22.92 10.49 -8.10
C ASP A 28 -21.44 10.09 -8.30
N ALA A 29 -21.27 8.84 -8.75
CA ALA A 29 -20.01 8.26 -9.17
C ALA A 29 -19.37 9.04 -10.32
N LYS A 30 -18.14 9.53 -10.12
CA LYS A 30 -17.15 9.66 -11.18
C LYS A 30 -15.74 9.48 -10.63
N SER A 31 -15.11 8.41 -11.09
CA SER A 31 -13.71 8.00 -10.93
C SER A 31 -12.72 9.16 -10.71
N SER A 32 -12.00 9.13 -9.60
CA SER A 32 -10.85 10.00 -9.35
C SER A 32 -9.61 9.47 -10.09
N THR A 33 -9.59 9.69 -11.41
CA THR A 33 -8.40 9.55 -12.25
C THR A 33 -8.41 10.70 -13.24
N ALA A 34 -7.87 11.85 -12.84
CA ALA A 34 -7.45 12.93 -13.73
C ALA A 34 -6.72 14.01 -12.89
N ALA A 35 -5.44 13.78 -12.61
CA ALA A 35 -4.51 14.83 -12.27
C ALA A 35 -3.45 14.89 -13.37
N ALA A 36 -3.86 15.34 -14.55
CA ALA A 36 -3.02 15.89 -15.62
C ALA A 36 -3.93 16.30 -16.79
N GLU A 37 -3.58 17.38 -17.47
CA GLU A 37 -4.18 17.90 -18.71
C GLU A 37 -5.54 18.60 -18.58
N SER A 38 -5.51 19.92 -18.38
CA SER A 38 -5.68 20.85 -19.51
C SER A 38 -5.56 22.29 -19.01
N ALA A 39 -4.44 22.95 -19.29
CA ALA A 39 -4.33 24.39 -19.25
C ALA A 39 -4.79 24.94 -20.60
N SER A 40 -6.00 25.52 -20.68
CA SER A 40 -6.33 26.54 -21.69
C SER A 40 -7.64 27.25 -21.38
N GLY A 41 -7.53 28.52 -20.98
CA GLY A 41 -8.45 29.60 -21.34
C GLY A 41 -9.83 29.68 -20.67
N SER A 42 -9.94 30.46 -19.59
CA SER A 42 -10.92 31.57 -19.50
C SER A 42 -10.65 32.43 -18.26
N GLU A 43 -10.45 33.73 -18.45
CA GLU A 43 -10.35 34.74 -17.39
C GLU A 43 -11.69 34.87 -16.65
N SER A 44 -11.70 34.62 -15.33
CA SER A 44 -12.58 35.33 -14.40
C SER A 44 -11.95 35.32 -13.01
N GLY A 45 -11.78 36.51 -12.45
CA GLY A 45 -10.96 36.77 -11.27
C GLY A 45 -11.43 36.01 -10.03
N SER A 46 -10.50 35.28 -9.43
CA SER A 46 -10.48 34.91 -8.02
C SER A 46 -9.05 35.07 -7.55
N GLU A 47 -8.85 35.83 -6.49
CA GLU A 47 -7.54 36.12 -5.90
C GLU A 47 -6.79 34.80 -5.61
N SER A 48 -5.78 34.52 -6.42
CA SER A 48 -4.79 33.49 -6.13
C SER A 48 -3.91 34.04 -5.02
N SER A 49 -4.17 33.65 -3.77
CA SER A 49 -3.18 33.84 -2.72
C SER A 49 -2.02 32.90 -3.05
N SER A 50 -0.94 33.44 -3.60
CA SER A 50 0.36 32.79 -3.60
C SER A 50 0.70 32.47 -2.14
N ALA A 51 0.46 31.23 -1.71
CA ALA A 51 0.92 30.78 -0.40
C ALA A 51 2.43 30.99 -0.37
N ALA A 52 2.91 31.85 0.53
CA ALA A 52 4.33 32.03 0.74
C ALA A 52 4.94 30.66 1.05
N GLN A 53 6.11 30.35 0.48
CA GLN A 53 6.81 29.12 0.80
C GLN A 53 6.99 29.01 2.32
N VAL A 54 6.57 27.89 2.90
CA VAL A 54 6.74 27.58 4.32
C VAL A 54 8.23 27.37 4.56
N SER A 55 8.82 28.24 5.38
CA SER A 55 10.22 28.15 5.79
C SER A 55 10.40 27.12 6.90
N GLU A 56 11.52 26.40 6.89
CA GLU A 56 11.91 25.51 8.01
C GLU A 56 12.08 26.26 9.34
N ASP A 57 12.36 27.56 9.27
CA ASP A 57 12.52 28.41 10.45
C ASP A 57 11.21 28.99 10.98
N ASP A 58 10.07 28.67 10.36
CA ASP A 58 8.76 29.11 10.82
C ASP A 58 8.50 28.64 12.27
N PRO A 59 8.24 29.57 13.22
CA PRO A 59 8.03 29.23 14.62
C PRO A 59 6.77 28.38 14.86
N GLU A 60 5.77 28.42 13.97
CA GLU A 60 4.58 27.58 14.06
C GLU A 60 4.86 26.17 13.55
N LEU A 61 5.69 26.03 12.52
CA LEU A 61 6.16 24.73 12.04
C LEU A 61 6.97 24.01 13.14
N LYS A 62 7.90 24.71 13.79
CA LYS A 62 8.68 24.17 14.91
C LYS A 62 7.80 23.69 16.06
N LYS A 63 6.73 24.41 16.38
CA LYS A 63 5.75 23.97 17.40
C LYS A 63 5.01 22.70 16.99
N LEU A 64 4.70 22.52 15.70
CA LEU A 64 4.09 21.27 15.22
C LEU A 64 5.08 20.12 15.38
N GLU A 65 6.32 20.29 14.93
CA GLU A 65 7.39 19.28 15.01
C GLU A 65 7.66 18.84 16.46
N GLU A 66 7.61 19.77 17.41
CA GLU A 66 7.80 19.52 18.84
C GLU A 66 6.55 18.95 19.55
N THR A 67 5.44 18.72 18.82
CA THR A 67 4.19 18.24 19.43
C THR A 67 4.37 16.86 20.06
N LYS A 68 4.04 16.76 21.36
CA LYS A 68 4.03 15.50 22.11
C LYS A 68 2.60 15.09 22.40
N VAL A 69 2.30 13.81 22.19
CA VAL A 69 1.00 13.24 22.55
C VAL A 69 0.90 13.16 24.07
N PRO A 70 -0.06 13.86 24.72
CA PRO A 70 -0.25 13.72 26.15
C PRO A 70 -0.82 12.33 26.48
N LYS A 71 -0.83 11.96 27.77
CA LYS A 71 -1.52 10.73 28.19
C LYS A 71 -3.03 10.86 27.90
N ALA A 72 -3.62 9.82 27.31
CA ALA A 72 -5.07 9.75 27.08
C ALA A 72 -5.84 9.95 28.39
N PRO A 73 -6.89 10.80 28.42
CA PRO A 73 -7.71 10.97 29.61
C PRO A 73 -8.47 9.68 29.92
N ALA A 74 -8.81 9.45 31.20
CA ALA A 74 -9.71 8.35 31.55
C ALA A 74 -11.09 8.53 30.88
N VAL A 75 -11.81 7.44 30.58
CA VAL A 75 -13.11 7.46 29.88
C VAL A 75 -14.10 8.45 30.50
N SER A 76 -14.16 8.50 31.84
CA SER A 76 -15.03 9.43 32.58
C SER A 76 -14.68 10.92 32.42
N LYS A 77 -13.52 11.24 31.83
CA LYS A 77 -13.01 12.58 31.55
C LYS A 77 -12.90 12.88 30.05
N MET A 78 -13.24 11.93 29.17
CA MET A 78 -13.20 12.11 27.71
C MET A 78 -14.31 13.03 27.20
N GLY A 79 -15.41 13.17 27.96
CA GLY A 79 -16.54 14.02 27.59
C GLY A 79 -17.87 13.36 27.92
N LYS A 80 -18.88 13.62 27.08
CA LYS A 80 -20.20 12.98 27.15
C LYS A 80 -20.45 12.17 25.89
N ILE A 81 -21.01 10.98 26.05
CA ILE A 81 -21.38 10.10 24.95
C ILE A 81 -22.66 9.36 25.29
N LYS A 82 -23.56 9.27 24.31
CA LYS A 82 -24.72 8.40 24.33
C LYS A 82 -24.68 7.55 23.07
N LEU A 83 -24.44 6.25 23.27
CA LEU A 83 -24.34 5.27 22.19
C LEU A 83 -25.75 4.88 21.69
N PRO A 84 -25.90 4.56 20.40
CA PRO A 84 -27.10 3.92 19.90
C PRO A 84 -27.22 2.47 20.43
N ASP A 85 -28.38 1.86 20.21
CA ASP A 85 -28.53 0.41 20.35
C ASP A 85 -27.78 -0.27 19.21
N LEU A 86 -26.74 -1.04 19.54
CA LEU A 86 -25.90 -1.71 18.55
C LEU A 86 -26.68 -2.69 17.66
N SER A 87 -27.80 -3.24 18.15
CA SER A 87 -28.65 -4.15 17.37
C SER A 87 -29.43 -3.45 16.24
N THR A 88 -29.45 -2.11 16.25
CA THR A 88 -30.07 -1.28 15.19
C THR A 88 -29.08 -0.83 14.12
N ILE A 89 -27.80 -1.18 14.26
CA ILE A 89 -26.76 -0.93 13.27
C ILE A 89 -26.85 -1.99 12.19
N GLU A 90 -26.96 -1.55 10.95
CA GLU A 90 -27.09 -2.41 9.77
C GLU A 90 -25.97 -2.09 8.81
N VAL A 91 -25.11 -3.08 8.54
CA VAL A 91 -23.96 -2.94 7.65
C VAL A 91 -24.13 -3.85 6.45
N THR A 92 -23.86 -3.29 5.27
CA THR A 92 -23.84 -4.04 4.01
C THR A 92 -22.42 -4.16 3.52
N VAL A 93 -21.92 -5.38 3.35
CA VAL A 93 -20.53 -5.67 2.96
C VAL A 93 -20.45 -6.50 1.70
N SER A 94 -19.30 -6.43 1.03
CA SER A 94 -19.00 -7.32 -0.09
C SER A 94 -18.96 -8.79 0.37
N PRO A 95 -19.20 -9.76 -0.53
CA PRO A 95 -18.99 -11.16 -0.21
C PRO A 95 -17.52 -11.39 0.16
N ARG A 96 -17.32 -12.31 1.09
CA ARG A 96 -15.99 -12.81 1.42
C ARG A 96 -15.40 -13.45 0.17
N GLU A 97 -14.16 -13.08 -0.15
CA GLU A 97 -13.42 -13.64 -1.27
C GLU A 97 -13.11 -15.13 -1.05
N ASP A 98 -13.47 -15.95 -2.02
CA ASP A 98 -13.16 -17.38 -2.05
C ASP A 98 -11.84 -17.61 -2.79
N ILE A 99 -10.82 -18.08 -2.06
CA ILE A 99 -9.46 -18.23 -2.57
C ILE A 99 -9.35 -19.50 -3.39
N LYS A 100 -9.13 -19.33 -4.70
CA LYS A 100 -8.96 -20.42 -5.67
C LYS A 100 -7.52 -20.91 -5.68
N ASP A 101 -7.34 -22.16 -6.10
CA ASP A 101 -6.01 -22.78 -6.17
C ASP A 101 -5.09 -22.06 -7.17
N ASP A 102 -5.63 -21.55 -8.28
CA ASP A 102 -4.86 -20.78 -9.26
C ASP A 102 -4.28 -19.48 -8.66
N GLU A 103 -5.02 -18.81 -7.77
CA GLU A 103 -4.56 -17.59 -7.08
C GLU A 103 -3.43 -17.92 -6.09
N VAL A 104 -3.46 -19.10 -5.48
CA VAL A 104 -2.37 -19.60 -4.62
C VAL A 104 -1.13 -19.85 -5.47
N GLU A 105 -1.24 -20.50 -6.62
CA GLU A 105 -0.10 -20.73 -7.51
C GLU A 105 0.49 -19.42 -8.04
N ASP A 106 -0.35 -18.43 -8.37
CA ASP A 106 0.13 -17.10 -8.79
C ASP A 106 0.84 -16.36 -7.66
N GLN A 107 0.35 -16.45 -6.43
CA GLN A 107 1.05 -15.90 -5.28
C GLN A 107 2.39 -16.58 -5.02
N ILE A 108 2.48 -17.90 -5.23
CA ILE A 108 3.75 -18.65 -5.14
C ILE A 108 4.71 -18.23 -6.26
N ARG A 109 4.21 -18.07 -7.48
CA ARG A 109 5.00 -17.58 -8.62
C ARG A 109 5.59 -16.21 -8.34
N TYR A 110 4.79 -15.28 -7.81
CA TYR A 110 5.25 -13.97 -7.37
C TYR A 110 6.34 -14.06 -6.29
N ILE A 111 6.19 -14.98 -5.33
CA ILE A 111 7.23 -15.23 -4.33
C ILE A 111 8.52 -15.71 -4.99
N LEU A 112 8.47 -16.66 -5.91
CA LEU A 112 9.65 -17.17 -6.61
C LEU A 112 10.34 -16.07 -7.43
N GLU A 113 9.57 -15.28 -8.19
CA GLU A 113 10.07 -14.13 -8.95
C GLU A 113 10.75 -13.09 -8.06
N GLY A 114 10.31 -12.93 -6.81
CA GLY A 114 10.94 -12.07 -5.82
C GLY A 114 12.22 -12.65 -5.18
N ASN A 115 12.54 -13.92 -5.44
CA ASN A 115 13.68 -14.65 -4.88
C ASN A 115 14.62 -15.18 -5.98
N LYS A 116 14.82 -14.42 -7.07
CA LYS A 116 15.80 -14.79 -8.11
C LYS A 116 17.20 -14.99 -7.50
N THR A 117 17.93 -15.96 -8.04
CA THR A 117 19.28 -16.30 -7.59
C THR A 117 20.28 -16.17 -8.73
N LYS A 118 21.48 -15.69 -8.41
CA LYS A 118 22.60 -15.64 -9.37
C LYS A 118 23.04 -17.04 -9.76
N VAL A 119 23.21 -17.26 -11.06
CA VAL A 119 23.66 -18.54 -11.62
C VAL A 119 24.85 -18.37 -12.55
N ASP A 120 25.62 -19.45 -12.71
CA ASP A 120 26.65 -19.59 -13.74
C ASP A 120 26.14 -20.45 -14.90
N ALA A 121 25.02 -20.02 -15.47
CA ALA A 121 24.36 -20.65 -16.60
C ALA A 121 24.09 -19.62 -17.71
N PRO A 122 23.98 -20.06 -18.97
CA PRO A 122 23.52 -19.18 -20.05
C PRO A 122 22.17 -18.55 -19.73
N ALA A 123 22.03 -17.26 -20.06
CA ALA A 123 20.79 -16.54 -19.89
C ALA A 123 19.71 -17.07 -20.86
N GLU A 124 18.49 -17.21 -20.36
CA GLU A 124 17.32 -17.64 -21.11
C GLU A 124 16.24 -16.55 -21.09
N LYS A 125 15.23 -16.70 -21.94
CA LYS A 125 14.09 -15.79 -21.92
C LYS A 125 13.36 -15.91 -20.56
N GLY A 126 13.12 -14.77 -19.92
CA GLY A 126 12.55 -14.65 -18.57
C GLY A 126 13.59 -14.47 -17.46
N ASP A 127 14.88 -14.70 -17.74
CA ASP A 127 15.95 -14.44 -16.78
C ASP A 127 16.18 -12.93 -16.64
N SER A 128 16.66 -12.52 -15.46
CA SER A 128 17.15 -11.16 -15.24
C SER A 128 18.66 -11.12 -15.44
N VAL A 129 19.13 -10.15 -16.21
CA VAL A 129 20.56 -9.90 -16.42
C VAL A 129 20.93 -8.51 -15.92
N ASN A 130 21.99 -8.44 -15.13
CA ASN A 130 22.62 -7.19 -14.79
C ASN A 130 23.64 -6.86 -15.88
N ILE A 131 23.49 -5.72 -16.56
CA ILE A 131 24.32 -5.36 -17.71
C ILE A 131 24.93 -3.96 -17.58
N ASP A 132 26.13 -3.81 -18.12
CA ASP A 132 26.67 -2.52 -18.53
C ASP A 132 26.57 -2.44 -20.05
N TYR A 133 26.13 -1.33 -20.62
CA TYR A 133 26.10 -1.18 -22.07
C TYR A 133 26.56 0.20 -22.53
N GLU A 134 27.18 0.23 -23.71
CA GLU A 134 27.53 1.45 -24.44
C GLU A 134 27.13 1.30 -25.92
N GLY A 135 26.17 2.11 -26.34
CA GLY A 135 25.65 2.17 -27.70
C GLY A 135 26.34 3.23 -28.55
N LYS A 136 26.59 2.88 -29.81
CA LYS A 136 27.17 3.76 -30.83
C LYS A 136 26.36 3.72 -32.12
N ILE A 137 26.19 4.88 -32.73
CA ILE A 137 25.64 5.06 -34.09
C ILE A 137 26.75 5.70 -34.92
N ASP A 138 27.11 5.09 -36.05
CA ASP A 138 28.23 5.55 -36.91
C ASP A 138 29.55 5.75 -36.12
N GLY A 139 29.77 4.94 -35.10
CA GLY A 139 30.95 4.99 -34.22
C GLY A 139 30.93 6.08 -33.14
N GLN A 140 29.88 6.89 -33.04
CA GLN A 140 29.72 7.92 -32.02
C GLN A 140 28.70 7.49 -30.96
N THR A 141 29.00 7.74 -29.69
CA THR A 141 28.04 7.56 -28.60
C THR A 141 26.93 8.60 -28.71
N PHE A 142 25.74 8.25 -28.21
CA PHE A 142 24.58 9.14 -28.22
C PHE A 142 23.94 9.19 -26.83
N ASP A 143 23.18 10.24 -26.57
CA ASP A 143 22.54 10.45 -25.28
C ASP A 143 21.49 9.38 -24.97
N GLY A 144 21.51 8.87 -23.74
CA GLY A 144 20.72 7.69 -23.33
C GLY A 144 21.21 6.35 -23.88
N GLY A 145 22.32 6.32 -24.64
CA GLY A 145 22.89 5.10 -25.22
C GLY A 145 23.77 4.27 -24.28
N SER A 146 23.96 4.67 -23.02
CA SER A 146 24.81 3.94 -22.08
C SER A 146 24.24 3.89 -20.66
N ALA A 147 24.48 2.77 -19.97
CA ALA A 147 24.18 2.60 -18.55
C ALA A 147 25.13 1.58 -17.92
N GLN A 148 25.26 1.64 -16.61
CA GLN A 148 26.03 0.67 -15.81
C GLN A 148 25.13 0.06 -14.74
N GLY A 149 25.27 -1.25 -14.51
CA GLY A 149 24.53 -2.00 -13.51
C GLY A 149 23.02 -2.07 -13.76
N TYR A 150 22.57 -1.98 -15.01
CA TYR A 150 21.16 -1.99 -15.36
C TYR A 150 20.58 -3.41 -15.25
N GLU A 151 19.48 -3.58 -14.53
CA GLU A 151 18.74 -4.84 -14.45
C GLU A 151 17.73 -4.95 -15.59
N LEU A 152 17.91 -5.94 -16.46
CA LEU A 152 17.06 -6.20 -17.62
C LEU A 152 16.47 -7.60 -17.54
N GLU A 153 15.15 -7.71 -17.63
CA GLU A 153 14.49 -9.01 -17.85
C GLU A 153 14.41 -9.32 -19.34
N LEU A 154 14.94 -10.48 -19.74
CA LEU A 154 15.00 -10.90 -21.14
C LEU A 154 13.62 -11.33 -21.64
N GLY A 155 13.14 -10.67 -22.69
CA GLY A 155 11.80 -10.87 -23.23
C GLY A 155 10.76 -9.90 -22.67
N SER A 156 11.15 -8.93 -21.84
CA SER A 156 10.26 -7.88 -21.33
C SER A 156 9.84 -6.88 -22.42
N ASN A 157 10.61 -6.77 -23.51
CA ASN A 157 10.46 -5.73 -24.54
C ASN A 157 10.63 -4.32 -23.97
N SER A 158 11.41 -4.20 -22.89
CA SER A 158 11.77 -2.91 -22.30
C SER A 158 12.83 -2.21 -23.15
N PHE A 159 13.59 -2.98 -23.94
CA PHE A 159 14.58 -2.48 -24.89
C PHE A 159 14.07 -2.52 -26.33
N ILE A 160 14.86 -1.93 -27.22
CA ILE A 160 14.58 -1.96 -28.66
C ILE A 160 14.52 -3.41 -29.17
N PRO A 161 13.58 -3.73 -30.07
CA PRO A 161 13.41 -5.08 -30.59
C PRO A 161 14.72 -5.69 -31.11
N GLY A 162 14.96 -6.96 -30.76
CA GLY A 162 16.18 -7.69 -31.11
C GLY A 162 17.38 -7.45 -30.18
N PHE A 163 17.31 -6.50 -29.24
CA PHE A 163 18.37 -6.30 -28.26
C PHE A 163 18.44 -7.46 -27.26
N GLU A 164 17.31 -7.74 -26.60
CA GLU A 164 17.20 -8.76 -25.55
C GLU A 164 17.48 -10.16 -26.10
N ASP A 165 17.01 -10.47 -27.31
CA ASP A 165 17.19 -11.77 -27.96
C ASP A 165 18.66 -12.12 -28.21
N GLN A 166 19.52 -11.10 -28.41
CA GLN A 166 20.96 -11.29 -28.63
C GLN A 166 21.74 -11.53 -27.34
N LEU A 167 21.14 -11.33 -26.17
CA LEU A 167 21.76 -11.66 -24.88
C LEU A 167 21.43 -13.09 -24.42
N ILE A 168 20.43 -13.72 -25.04
CA ILE A 168 20.05 -15.10 -24.76
C ILE A 168 21.20 -16.04 -25.18
N GLY A 169 21.54 -16.99 -24.30
CA GLY A 169 22.62 -17.95 -24.49
C GLY A 169 23.99 -17.49 -23.98
N HIS A 170 24.12 -16.23 -23.54
CA HIS A 170 25.35 -15.68 -22.98
C HIS A 170 25.42 -15.81 -21.47
N LYS A 171 26.64 -15.85 -20.91
CA LYS A 171 26.89 -16.06 -19.48
C LYS A 171 27.34 -14.79 -18.76
N SER A 172 27.24 -14.83 -17.43
CA SER A 172 27.87 -13.86 -16.54
C SER A 172 29.37 -13.70 -16.86
N GLY A 173 29.82 -12.46 -17.00
CA GLY A 173 31.19 -12.07 -17.32
C GLY A 173 31.50 -11.93 -18.81
N GLU A 174 30.58 -12.27 -19.71
CA GLU A 174 30.79 -12.15 -21.15
C GLU A 174 30.52 -10.74 -21.68
N ASP A 175 31.32 -10.32 -22.65
CA ASP A 175 31.11 -9.13 -23.48
C ASP A 175 30.43 -9.54 -24.80
N VAL A 176 29.28 -8.94 -25.08
CA VAL A 176 28.43 -9.23 -26.23
C VAL A 176 28.27 -7.96 -27.07
N THR A 177 28.47 -8.07 -28.38
CA THR A 177 28.17 -7.00 -29.31
C THR A 177 26.77 -7.19 -29.88
N VAL A 178 25.84 -6.34 -29.47
CA VAL A 178 24.44 -6.37 -29.91
C VAL A 178 24.23 -5.39 -31.04
N LYS A 179 23.63 -5.85 -32.15
CA LYS A 179 23.38 -5.02 -33.35
C LYS A 179 21.88 -4.91 -33.59
N VAL A 180 21.38 -3.69 -33.62
CA VAL A 180 19.94 -3.41 -33.66
C VAL A 180 19.67 -2.16 -34.48
N THR A 181 18.48 -2.12 -35.09
CA THR A 181 17.98 -0.94 -35.80
C THR A 181 16.89 -0.32 -34.94
N PHE A 182 17.00 0.98 -34.67
CA PHE A 182 15.95 1.70 -33.96
C PHE A 182 14.65 1.70 -34.78
N PRO A 183 13.48 1.50 -34.15
CA PRO A 183 12.20 1.66 -34.83
C PRO A 183 12.06 3.02 -35.51
N GLN A 184 11.30 3.08 -36.62
CA GLN A 184 11.07 4.33 -37.36
C GLN A 184 10.28 5.36 -36.53
N ASP A 185 9.47 4.89 -35.59
CA ASP A 185 8.60 5.65 -34.69
C ASP A 185 9.22 5.85 -33.30
N TYR A 186 10.54 5.66 -33.15
CA TYR A 186 11.21 5.82 -31.87
C TYR A 186 11.08 7.24 -31.33
N ARG A 187 10.83 7.37 -30.01
CA ARG A 187 10.56 8.65 -29.34
C ARG A 187 11.64 9.70 -29.58
N ASN A 188 12.90 9.26 -29.61
CA ASN A 188 14.02 10.11 -29.96
C ASN A 188 14.23 10.10 -31.49
N LYS A 189 13.84 11.21 -32.14
CA LYS A 189 13.94 11.38 -33.59
C LYS A 189 15.38 11.37 -34.11
N ASP A 190 16.37 11.64 -33.26
CA ASP A 190 17.78 11.70 -33.67
C ASP A 190 18.38 10.30 -33.89
N VAL A 191 17.77 9.26 -33.33
CA VAL A 191 18.21 7.86 -33.47
C VAL A 191 17.21 6.98 -34.23
N ALA A 192 15.97 7.45 -34.42
CA ALA A 192 14.92 6.71 -35.11
C ALA A 192 15.38 6.21 -36.50
N GLY A 193 15.14 4.93 -36.77
CA GLY A 193 15.50 4.29 -38.04
C GLY A 193 17.01 4.07 -38.27
N LYS A 194 17.88 4.42 -37.33
CA LYS A 194 19.34 4.23 -37.46
C LYS A 194 19.79 2.88 -36.92
N ASP A 195 20.86 2.35 -37.51
CA ASP A 195 21.55 1.18 -37.00
C ASP A 195 22.47 1.57 -35.85
N ALA A 196 22.47 0.77 -34.79
CA ALA A 196 23.30 0.97 -33.63
C ALA A 196 23.99 -0.34 -33.22
N GLU A 197 25.21 -0.19 -32.72
CA GLU A 197 26.00 -1.26 -32.13
C GLU A 197 26.18 -0.98 -30.65
N PHE A 198 25.81 -1.95 -29.81
CA PHE A 198 25.97 -1.88 -28.37
C PHE A 198 27.03 -2.86 -27.92
N SER A 199 28.02 -2.36 -27.18
CA SER A 199 28.93 -3.20 -26.39
C SER A 199 28.26 -3.44 -25.05
N VAL A 200 27.86 -4.68 -24.79
CA VAL A 200 27.12 -5.08 -23.59
C VAL A 200 27.97 -6.04 -22.77
N LYS A 201 28.24 -5.71 -21.52
CA LYS A 201 28.89 -6.61 -20.57
C LYS A 201 27.85 -7.17 -19.62
N ILE A 202 27.75 -8.49 -19.54
CA ILE A 202 26.84 -9.18 -18.63
C ILE A 202 27.55 -9.33 -17.29
N ASN A 203 27.10 -8.60 -16.26
CA ASN A 203 27.68 -8.68 -14.91
C ASN A 203 27.19 -9.90 -14.15
N SER A 204 25.90 -10.21 -14.24
CA SER A 204 25.32 -11.42 -13.64
C SER A 204 24.03 -11.84 -14.34
N VAL A 205 23.76 -13.15 -14.33
CA VAL A 205 22.48 -13.75 -14.71
C VAL A 205 21.79 -14.24 -13.45
N GLU A 206 20.54 -13.85 -13.27
CA GLU A 206 19.65 -14.24 -12.18
C GLU A 206 18.44 -14.99 -12.72
N LYS A 207 18.18 -16.18 -12.16
CA LYS A 207 17.02 -17.01 -12.53
C LYS A 207 16.01 -17.07 -11.41
N THR A 208 14.74 -17.10 -11.79
CA THR A 208 13.65 -17.46 -10.87
C THR A 208 13.85 -18.93 -10.44
N PRO A 209 13.92 -19.23 -9.14
CA PRO A 209 14.06 -20.59 -8.66
C PRO A 209 12.84 -21.44 -9.00
N GLU A 210 13.05 -22.74 -9.17
CA GLU A 210 11.95 -23.70 -9.27
C GLU A 210 11.37 -23.99 -7.88
N LEU A 211 10.05 -24.17 -7.83
CA LEU A 211 9.36 -24.60 -6.62
C LEU A 211 9.67 -26.07 -6.35
N THR A 212 10.59 -26.31 -5.41
CA THR A 212 11.00 -27.64 -4.98
C THR A 212 10.98 -27.74 -3.46
N ASP A 213 10.91 -28.95 -2.90
CA ASP A 213 10.97 -29.16 -1.45
C ASP A 213 12.27 -28.58 -0.85
N GLU A 214 13.37 -28.60 -1.59
CA GLU A 214 14.64 -28.00 -1.19
C GLU A 214 14.54 -26.47 -1.14
N TRP A 215 13.93 -25.85 -2.14
CA TRP A 215 13.68 -24.41 -2.13
C TRP A 215 12.79 -24.01 -0.94
N VAL A 216 11.71 -24.76 -0.70
CA VAL A 216 10.77 -24.52 0.42
C VAL A 216 11.49 -24.57 1.76
N LYS A 217 12.32 -25.60 2.01
CA LYS A 217 13.11 -25.72 3.26
C LYS A 217 14.09 -24.58 3.47
N ASN A 218 14.60 -23.99 2.39
CA ASN A 218 15.53 -22.87 2.43
C ASN A 218 14.82 -21.51 2.49
N TYR A 219 13.51 -21.48 2.30
CA TYR A 219 12.72 -20.26 2.32
C TYR A 219 12.40 -19.85 3.76
N GLN A 220 12.99 -18.74 4.22
CA GLN A 220 12.95 -18.33 5.63
C GLN A 220 11.57 -17.85 6.12
N GLU A 221 10.62 -17.60 5.20
CA GLU A 221 9.29 -17.07 5.52
C GLU A 221 8.23 -18.18 5.61
N THR A 222 8.65 -19.45 5.65
CA THR A 222 7.78 -20.61 5.84
C THR A 222 8.38 -21.57 6.86
N THR A 223 7.50 -22.35 7.49
CA THR A 223 7.84 -23.50 8.33
C THR A 223 7.53 -24.83 7.63
N ALA A 224 7.08 -24.78 6.38
CA ALA A 224 6.80 -25.97 5.58
C ALA A 224 8.09 -26.67 5.14
N ASP A 225 8.04 -27.99 5.02
CA ASP A 225 9.16 -28.82 4.54
C ASP A 225 8.96 -29.35 3.11
N THR A 226 7.75 -29.22 2.56
CA THR A 226 7.38 -29.76 1.25
C THR A 226 6.58 -28.74 0.46
N VAL A 227 6.59 -28.85 -0.86
CA VAL A 227 5.79 -28.00 -1.76
C VAL A 227 4.30 -28.08 -1.44
N ASP A 228 3.78 -29.27 -1.14
CA ASP A 228 2.35 -29.43 -0.83
C ASP A 228 1.98 -28.79 0.51
N ALA A 229 2.85 -28.91 1.52
CA ALA A 229 2.68 -28.20 2.79
C ALA A 229 2.78 -26.68 2.61
N PHE A 230 3.67 -26.21 1.73
CA PHE A 230 3.81 -24.79 1.43
C PHE A 230 2.57 -24.23 0.72
N ARG A 231 2.03 -24.93 -0.28
CA ARG A 231 0.75 -24.58 -0.93
C ARG A 231 -0.40 -24.50 0.06
N THR A 232 -0.50 -25.50 0.94
CA THR A 232 -1.53 -25.53 1.99
C THR A 232 -1.40 -24.33 2.92
N GLN A 233 -0.20 -24.07 3.43
CA GLN A 233 0.07 -22.91 4.28
C GLN A 233 -0.24 -21.59 3.55
N MET A 234 0.11 -21.48 2.27
CA MET A 234 -0.17 -20.28 1.49
C MET A 234 -1.67 -20.06 1.31
N LYS A 235 -2.42 -21.12 1.02
CA LYS A 235 -3.89 -21.07 0.95
C LYS A 235 -4.48 -20.63 2.29
N GLU A 236 -4.09 -21.26 3.39
CA GLU A 236 -4.56 -20.89 4.74
C GLU A 236 -4.28 -19.41 5.06
N ARG A 237 -3.09 -18.92 4.68
CA ARG A 237 -2.72 -17.52 4.87
C ARG A 237 -3.58 -16.56 4.04
N MET A 238 -3.81 -16.87 2.76
CA MET A 238 -4.66 -16.05 1.89
C MET A 238 -6.11 -16.05 2.37
N VAL A 239 -6.62 -17.22 2.77
CA VAL A 239 -7.95 -17.39 3.39
C VAL A 239 -8.08 -16.56 4.67
N ALA A 240 -7.06 -16.58 5.54
CA ALA A 240 -7.02 -15.75 6.74
C ALA A 240 -6.95 -14.25 6.43
N GLY A 241 -6.26 -13.86 5.36
CA GLY A 241 -6.25 -12.48 4.86
C GLY A 241 -7.62 -12.03 4.35
N SER A 242 -8.30 -12.87 3.56
CA SER A 242 -9.68 -12.65 3.10
C SER A 242 -10.65 -12.54 4.27
N ASP A 243 -10.58 -13.45 5.25
CA ASP A 243 -11.37 -13.40 6.49
C ASP A 243 -11.15 -12.09 7.24
N TYR A 244 -9.88 -11.71 7.44
CA TYR A 244 -9.53 -10.48 8.13
C TYR A 244 -10.11 -9.26 7.43
N ASN A 245 -9.96 -9.16 6.11
CA ASN A 245 -10.48 -8.04 5.33
C ASN A 245 -12.01 -7.95 5.40
N TYR A 246 -12.70 -9.09 5.31
CA TYR A 246 -14.15 -9.17 5.42
C TYR A 246 -14.66 -8.68 6.79
N HIS A 247 -14.09 -9.20 7.88
CA HIS A 247 -14.44 -8.79 9.24
C HIS A 247 -14.07 -7.31 9.48
N MET A 248 -12.91 -6.87 9.00
CA MET A 248 -12.51 -5.48 9.08
C MET A 248 -13.49 -4.55 8.35
N GLU A 249 -14.04 -4.94 7.19
CA GLU A 249 -15.05 -4.14 6.50
C GLU A 249 -16.33 -3.98 7.32
N ILE A 250 -16.81 -5.07 7.92
CA ILE A 250 -17.98 -5.07 8.83
C ILE A 250 -17.72 -4.14 10.00
N GLN A 251 -16.60 -4.34 10.70
CA GLN A 251 -16.22 -3.62 11.90
C GLN A 251 -16.03 -2.12 11.64
N GLN A 252 -15.39 -1.76 10.52
CA GLN A 252 -15.20 -0.36 10.14
C GLN A 252 -16.52 0.34 9.82
N LYS A 253 -17.38 -0.27 9.01
CA LYS A 253 -18.71 0.28 8.68
C LYS A 253 -19.58 0.39 9.93
N ALA A 254 -19.54 -0.62 10.80
CA ALA A 254 -20.28 -0.61 12.04
C ALA A 254 -19.82 0.50 12.98
N LEU A 255 -18.50 0.64 13.19
CA LEU A 255 -17.96 1.71 14.03
C LEU A 255 -18.30 3.10 13.48
N ALA A 256 -18.19 3.30 12.17
CA ALA A 256 -18.57 4.56 11.53
C ALA A 256 -20.05 4.89 11.77
N ASP A 257 -20.97 3.94 11.52
CA ASP A 257 -22.41 4.15 11.75
C ASP A 257 -22.74 4.35 13.24
N ILE A 258 -22.02 3.68 14.15
CA ILE A 258 -22.15 3.91 15.60
C ILE A 258 -21.73 5.33 15.97
N VAL A 259 -20.62 5.82 15.44
CA VAL A 259 -20.14 7.19 15.69
C VAL A 259 -21.15 8.21 15.17
N ASP A 260 -21.64 8.03 13.93
CA ASP A 260 -22.60 8.93 13.30
C ASP A 260 -23.94 8.99 14.05
N LYS A 261 -24.40 7.85 14.58
CA LYS A 261 -25.65 7.76 15.36
C LYS A 261 -25.47 8.09 16.85
N SER A 262 -24.24 8.34 17.31
CA SER A 262 -23.97 8.67 18.71
C SER A 262 -24.06 10.18 18.96
N GLU A 263 -24.59 10.55 20.13
CA GLU A 263 -24.48 11.93 20.60
C GLU A 263 -23.15 12.08 21.37
N ILE A 264 -22.12 12.63 20.73
CA ILE A 264 -20.76 12.74 21.28
C ILE A 264 -20.38 14.20 21.51
N THR A 265 -19.86 14.51 22.70
CA THR A 265 -19.22 15.80 23.00
C THR A 265 -17.87 15.53 23.67
N LEU A 266 -16.78 15.84 22.98
CA LEU A 266 -15.42 15.67 23.51
C LEU A 266 -15.08 16.79 24.51
N SER A 267 -14.39 16.43 25.59
CA SER A 267 -13.79 17.39 26.52
C SER A 267 -12.55 18.06 25.92
N ASP A 268 -12.16 19.22 26.44
CA ASP A 268 -10.95 19.92 25.97
C ASP A 268 -9.69 19.07 26.12
N SER A 269 -9.60 18.26 27.18
CA SER A 269 -8.49 17.33 27.36
C SER A 269 -8.47 16.23 26.29
N MET A 270 -9.64 15.74 25.88
CA MET A 270 -9.73 14.73 24.82
C MET A 270 -9.41 15.32 23.46
N LYS A 271 -9.92 16.52 23.14
CA LYS A 271 -9.56 17.25 21.92
C LYS A 271 -8.06 17.49 21.83
N LYS A 272 -7.43 17.98 22.90
CA LYS A 272 -5.97 18.20 22.95
C LYS A 272 -5.18 16.90 22.72
N TYR A 273 -5.60 15.80 23.34
CA TYR A 273 -4.99 14.49 23.11
C TYR A 273 -5.11 14.08 21.64
N ALA A 274 -6.33 14.14 21.10
CA ALA A 274 -6.63 13.64 19.78
C ALA A 274 -5.97 14.46 18.66
N THR A 275 -5.95 15.79 18.78
CA THR A 275 -5.21 16.68 17.87
C THR A 275 -3.70 16.40 17.93
N ALA A 276 -3.13 16.26 19.13
CA ALA A 276 -1.70 15.96 19.26
C ALA A 276 -1.35 14.59 18.67
N TYR A 277 -2.23 13.60 18.83
CA TYR A 277 -2.09 12.28 18.20
C TYR A 277 -2.13 12.37 16.67
N ALA A 278 -3.11 13.10 16.10
CA ALA A 278 -3.21 13.31 14.65
C ALA A 278 -1.95 14.00 14.08
N ILE A 279 -1.49 15.09 14.71
CA ILE A 279 -0.25 15.78 14.33
C ILE A 279 0.92 14.81 14.35
N ARG A 280 1.15 14.11 15.48
CA ARG A 280 2.32 13.26 15.62
C ARG A 280 2.30 12.07 14.65
N SER A 281 1.13 11.45 14.47
CA SER A 281 0.91 10.39 13.51
C SER A 281 1.27 10.82 12.07
N GLN A 282 0.83 12.00 11.65
CA GLN A 282 1.13 12.54 10.34
C GLN A 282 2.61 12.88 10.18
N LEU A 283 3.24 13.46 11.21
CA LEU A 283 4.69 13.73 11.20
C LEU A 283 5.51 12.45 11.13
N ASP A 284 5.16 11.42 11.91
CA ASP A 284 5.80 10.11 11.87
C ASP A 284 5.72 9.48 10.47
N GLN A 285 4.59 9.65 9.76
CA GLN A 285 4.46 9.18 8.38
C GLN A 285 5.39 9.94 7.42
N ILE A 286 5.45 11.27 7.53
CA ILE A 286 6.30 12.13 6.69
C ILE A 286 7.77 11.79 6.91
N GLU A 287 8.20 11.68 8.17
CA GLU A 287 9.55 11.28 8.56
C GLU A 287 9.89 9.88 8.04
N LYS A 288 8.93 8.93 8.07
CA LYS A 288 9.12 7.58 7.52
C LYS A 288 9.41 7.57 6.02
N TYR A 289 8.92 8.56 5.27
CA TYR A 289 9.25 8.75 3.85
C TYR A 289 10.53 9.58 3.63
N GLY A 290 11.22 9.99 4.70
CA GLY A 290 12.44 10.79 4.62
C GLY A 290 12.22 12.22 4.15
N MET A 291 10.99 12.72 4.25
CA MET A 291 10.60 14.07 3.87
C MET A 291 10.49 14.95 5.13
N LYS A 292 10.63 16.28 4.98
CA LYS A 292 10.27 17.23 6.04
C LYS A 292 8.84 17.71 5.86
N ILE A 293 8.19 18.09 6.96
CA ILE A 293 6.84 18.67 6.91
C ILE A 293 6.81 19.95 6.06
N SER A 294 7.84 20.78 6.09
CA SER A 294 7.97 21.98 5.23
C SER A 294 7.91 21.63 3.75
N ASP A 295 8.60 20.58 3.31
CA ASP A 295 8.64 20.15 1.91
C ASP A 295 7.26 19.69 1.46
N MET A 296 6.59 18.90 2.31
CA MET A 296 5.23 18.42 2.06
C MET A 296 4.24 19.59 1.92
N LEU A 297 4.27 20.54 2.87
CA LEU A 297 3.39 21.71 2.86
C LEU A 297 3.60 22.57 1.61
N ASN A 298 4.86 22.80 1.22
CA ASN A 298 5.21 23.53 0.02
C ASN A 298 4.75 22.80 -1.26
N MET A 299 4.91 21.47 -1.31
CA MET A 299 4.48 20.66 -2.45
C MET A 299 2.96 20.72 -2.67
N TYR A 300 2.18 20.72 -1.60
CA TYR A 300 0.71 20.82 -1.66
C TYR A 300 0.19 22.26 -1.61
N GLY A 301 1.06 23.27 -1.52
CA GLY A 301 0.67 24.67 -1.39
C GLY A 301 -0.19 24.96 -0.15
N THR A 302 0.01 24.21 0.94
CA THR A 302 -0.78 24.29 2.18
C THR A 302 -0.03 25.07 3.24
N SER A 303 -0.70 25.97 3.97
CA SER A 303 -0.07 26.70 5.07
C SER A 303 0.03 25.86 6.35
N VAL A 304 0.91 26.27 7.28
CA VAL A 304 1.04 25.64 8.61
C VAL A 304 -0.28 25.68 9.39
N GLN A 305 -1.04 26.77 9.26
CA GLN A 305 -2.34 26.95 9.91
C GLN A 305 -3.43 26.05 9.31
N ASP A 306 -3.47 25.93 7.98
CA ASP A 306 -4.42 25.05 7.32
C ASP A 306 -4.15 23.59 7.68
N PHE A 307 -2.87 23.19 7.69
CA PHE A 307 -2.46 21.87 8.16
C PHE A 307 -2.88 21.63 9.61
N ARG A 308 -2.66 22.59 10.50
CA ARG A 308 -3.11 22.48 11.90
C ARG A 308 -4.63 22.30 11.99
N THR A 309 -5.39 23.10 11.25
CA THR A 309 -6.87 23.02 11.23
C THR A 309 -7.33 21.66 10.70
N GLN A 310 -6.64 21.13 9.69
CA GLN A 310 -6.89 19.78 9.19
C GLN A 310 -6.61 18.71 10.26
N MET A 311 -5.49 18.82 11.00
CA MET A 311 -5.17 17.91 12.10
C MET A 311 -6.13 18.04 13.28
N GLU A 312 -6.68 19.24 13.53
CA GLU A 312 -7.74 19.44 14.53
C GLU A 312 -9.03 18.72 14.12
N THR A 313 -9.41 18.81 12.84
CA THR A 313 -10.57 18.09 12.29
C THR A 313 -10.38 16.57 12.33
N GLN A 314 -9.22 16.08 11.86
CA GLN A 314 -8.89 14.66 11.91
C GLN A 314 -8.79 14.15 13.36
N GLY A 315 -8.19 14.95 14.24
CA GLY A 315 -8.12 14.67 15.66
C GLY A 315 -9.51 14.59 16.31
N GLU A 316 -10.45 15.45 15.91
CA GLU A 316 -11.83 15.37 16.42
C GLU A 316 -12.49 14.05 16.02
N GLU A 317 -12.38 13.64 14.76
CA GLU A 317 -12.94 12.37 14.27
C GLU A 317 -12.30 11.15 14.95
N TYR A 318 -10.96 11.12 15.04
CA TYR A 318 -10.24 10.11 15.80
C TYR A 318 -10.68 10.08 17.27
N GLY A 319 -10.83 11.26 17.89
CA GLY A 319 -11.25 11.39 19.28
C GLY A 319 -12.66 10.84 19.53
N LYS A 320 -13.59 11.03 18.60
CA LYS A 320 -14.95 10.45 18.65
C LYS A 320 -14.90 8.92 18.56
N GLN A 321 -14.20 8.37 17.58
CA GLN A 321 -14.03 6.93 17.39
C GLN A 321 -13.38 6.28 18.61
N TYR A 322 -12.26 6.86 19.08
CA TYR A 322 -11.58 6.40 20.27
C TYR A 322 -12.48 6.42 21.50
N PHE A 323 -13.28 7.48 21.68
CA PHE A 323 -14.21 7.55 22.80
C PHE A 323 -15.32 6.50 22.71
N VAL A 324 -15.87 6.22 21.53
CA VAL A 324 -16.82 5.11 21.32
C VAL A 324 -16.20 3.78 21.74
N ILE A 325 -15.01 3.46 21.23
CA ILE A 325 -14.31 2.20 21.54
C ILE A 325 -14.10 2.08 23.05
N GLN A 326 -13.54 3.12 23.68
CA GLN A 326 -13.23 3.12 25.11
C GLN A 326 -14.50 3.08 25.98
N LYS A 327 -15.60 3.70 25.53
CA LYS A 327 -16.89 3.63 26.21
C LYS A 327 -17.47 2.23 26.17
N ILE A 328 -17.47 1.58 25.01
CA ILE A 328 -17.95 0.21 24.85
C ILE A 328 -17.08 -0.74 25.68
N ALA A 329 -15.76 -0.59 25.65
CA ALA A 329 -14.85 -1.37 26.48
C ALA A 329 -15.22 -1.28 27.97
N ALA A 330 -15.44 -0.05 28.47
CA ALA A 330 -15.82 0.19 29.85
C ALA A 330 -17.20 -0.41 30.20
N ASP A 331 -18.20 -0.23 29.34
CA ASP A 331 -19.57 -0.73 29.57
C ASP A 331 -19.65 -2.25 29.57
N GLN A 332 -18.87 -2.91 28.72
CA GLN A 332 -18.84 -4.37 28.59
C GLN A 332 -17.80 -5.04 29.50
N GLY A 333 -17.01 -4.25 30.23
CA GLY A 333 -15.95 -4.77 31.09
C GLY A 333 -14.78 -5.40 30.33
N ILE A 334 -14.58 -5.03 29.07
CA ILE A 334 -13.42 -5.44 28.27
C ILE A 334 -12.19 -4.72 28.84
N LYS A 335 -11.24 -5.50 29.35
CA LYS A 335 -10.01 -4.99 29.96
C LYS A 335 -8.83 -5.72 29.34
N LEU A 336 -7.74 -4.96 29.15
CA LEU A 336 -6.46 -5.51 28.75
C LEU A 336 -6.09 -6.70 29.63
N ASN A 337 -5.75 -7.80 28.98
CA ASN A 337 -5.21 -9.01 29.59
C ASN A 337 -4.35 -9.74 28.54
N ASP A 338 -3.63 -10.76 28.98
CA ASP A 338 -2.70 -11.49 28.11
C ASP A 338 -3.41 -12.24 26.98
N ASP A 339 -4.64 -12.72 27.19
CA ASP A 339 -5.40 -13.42 26.15
C ASP A 339 -5.72 -12.49 24.97
N LEU A 340 -6.05 -11.22 25.23
CA LEU A 340 -6.28 -10.25 24.16
C LEU A 340 -5.01 -9.98 23.36
N ILE A 341 -3.86 -9.85 24.02
CA ILE A 341 -2.58 -9.64 23.33
C ILE A 341 -2.20 -10.88 22.52
N ASN A 342 -2.43 -12.08 23.06
CA ASN A 342 -2.19 -13.33 22.37
C ASN A 342 -3.06 -13.47 21.12
N LYS A 343 -4.33 -13.05 21.17
CA LYS A 343 -5.19 -12.99 19.97
C LYS A 343 -4.62 -12.07 18.89
N VAL A 344 -4.07 -10.91 19.26
CA VAL A 344 -3.39 -10.03 18.29
C VAL A 344 -2.21 -10.76 17.65
N ALA A 345 -1.40 -11.48 18.44
CA ALA A 345 -0.27 -12.26 17.93
C ALA A 345 -0.70 -13.43 17.03
N GLU A 346 -1.79 -14.13 17.36
CA GLU A 346 -2.34 -15.21 16.54
C GLU A 346 -2.83 -14.69 15.19
N ASN A 347 -3.59 -13.58 15.18
CA ASN A 347 -4.07 -12.96 13.94
C ASN A 347 -2.90 -12.45 13.09
N ALA A 348 -1.92 -11.78 13.72
CA ALA A 348 -0.69 -11.36 13.07
C ALA A 348 0.02 -12.55 12.40
N THR A 349 0.13 -13.66 13.10
CA THR A 349 0.83 -14.86 12.62
C THR A 349 0.10 -15.46 11.41
N LYS A 350 -1.22 -15.62 11.50
CA LYS A 350 -2.03 -16.19 10.41
C LYS A 350 -1.96 -15.38 9.13
N ILE A 351 -2.07 -14.05 9.23
CA ILE A 351 -2.10 -13.15 8.06
C ILE A 351 -0.71 -13.03 7.42
N THR A 352 0.35 -13.06 8.24
CA THR A 352 1.71 -12.72 7.77
C THR A 352 2.58 -13.94 7.51
N GLY A 353 2.23 -15.11 8.04
CA GLY A 353 3.07 -16.32 8.05
C GLY A 353 4.27 -16.24 9.01
N LYS A 354 4.58 -15.04 9.55
CA LYS A 354 5.66 -14.86 10.51
C LYS A 354 5.14 -15.12 11.91
N GLU A 355 5.85 -15.97 12.66
CA GLU A 355 5.44 -16.36 14.00
C GLU A 355 5.59 -15.20 15.01
N TYR A 356 4.47 -14.74 15.56
CA TYR A 356 4.39 -13.75 16.62
C TYR A 356 3.99 -14.35 17.95
N ASN A 357 4.49 -13.74 19.01
CA ASN A 357 3.98 -13.86 20.36
C ASN A 357 3.93 -12.45 20.98
N LYS A 358 3.43 -12.36 22.22
CA LYS A 358 3.35 -11.10 22.97
C LYS A 358 4.67 -10.32 22.96
N ASP A 359 5.79 -10.97 23.28
CA ASP A 359 7.08 -10.29 23.42
C ASP A 359 7.59 -9.77 22.08
N LYS A 360 7.51 -10.58 21.01
CA LYS A 360 7.88 -10.19 19.64
C LYS A 360 7.06 -8.99 19.16
N LEU A 361 5.75 -8.99 19.42
CA LEU A 361 4.90 -7.85 19.07
C LEU A 361 5.28 -6.58 19.83
N ILE A 362 5.51 -6.69 21.14
CA ILE A 362 5.88 -5.55 21.98
C ILE A 362 7.26 -5.00 21.59
N GLU A 363 8.22 -5.87 21.28
CA GLU A 363 9.53 -5.49 20.79
C GLU A 363 9.45 -4.74 19.46
N GLU A 364 8.63 -5.24 18.53
CA GLU A 364 8.56 -4.70 17.16
C GLU A 364 7.69 -3.42 17.07
N PHE A 365 6.59 -3.34 17.83
CA PHE A 365 5.59 -2.27 17.68
C PHE A 365 5.42 -1.38 18.91
N GLY A 366 6.06 -1.74 20.02
CA GLY A 366 5.94 -1.04 21.29
C GLY A 366 4.75 -1.51 22.12
N LYS A 367 4.97 -1.54 23.43
CA LYS A 367 3.99 -2.03 24.42
C LYS A 367 2.65 -1.31 24.35
N GLU A 368 2.68 0.03 24.38
CA GLU A 368 1.46 0.85 24.43
C GLU A 368 0.59 0.64 23.18
N THR A 369 1.21 0.50 22.01
CA THR A 369 0.54 0.24 20.73
C THR A 369 -0.20 -1.09 20.76
N ILE A 370 0.47 -2.16 21.17
CA ILE A 370 -0.09 -3.52 21.22
C ILE A 370 -1.18 -3.64 22.30
N GLU A 371 -0.98 -3.00 23.45
CA GLU A 371 -2.00 -2.97 24.51
C GLU A 371 -3.26 -2.24 24.05
N SER A 372 -3.11 -1.12 23.34
CA SER A 372 -4.24 -0.39 22.75
C SER A 372 -4.96 -1.23 21.70
N GLU A 373 -4.22 -1.86 20.79
CA GLU A 373 -4.77 -2.68 19.71
C GLU A 373 -5.55 -3.89 20.23
N ALA A 374 -5.01 -4.57 21.25
CA ALA A 374 -5.67 -5.71 21.88
C ALA A 374 -7.05 -5.38 22.45
N VAL A 375 -7.20 -4.19 23.04
CA VAL A 375 -8.51 -3.71 23.54
C VAL A 375 -9.42 -3.30 22.38
N THR A 376 -8.89 -2.57 21.39
CA THR A 376 -9.65 -2.14 20.21
C THR A 376 -10.22 -3.33 19.46
N MET A 377 -9.40 -4.32 19.11
CA MET A 377 -9.84 -5.53 18.40
C MET A 377 -10.94 -6.26 19.18
N ALA A 378 -10.79 -6.41 20.50
CA ALA A 378 -11.82 -7.05 21.33
C ALA A 378 -13.15 -6.28 21.34
N VAL A 379 -13.11 -4.94 21.26
CA VAL A 379 -14.31 -4.11 21.16
C VAL A 379 -14.94 -4.22 19.77
N LEU A 380 -14.14 -4.26 18.71
CA LEU A 380 -14.63 -4.42 17.35
C LEU A 380 -15.29 -5.79 17.14
N ASP A 381 -14.69 -6.86 17.67
CA ASP A 381 -15.30 -8.20 17.72
C ASP A 381 -16.65 -8.17 18.46
N TYR A 382 -16.70 -7.44 19.58
CA TYR A 382 -17.95 -7.26 20.33
C TYR A 382 -18.99 -6.50 19.50
N ILE A 383 -18.61 -5.40 18.84
CA ILE A 383 -19.50 -4.61 17.97
C ILE A 383 -20.07 -5.51 16.88
N GLU A 384 -19.20 -6.20 16.15
CA GLU A 384 -19.59 -7.11 15.09
C GLU A 384 -20.58 -8.18 15.57
N SER A 385 -20.39 -8.74 16.76
CA SER A 385 -21.32 -9.70 17.36
C SER A 385 -22.74 -9.15 17.66
N LYS A 386 -22.93 -7.82 17.58
CA LYS A 386 -24.19 -7.15 17.90
C LYS A 386 -24.88 -6.50 16.70
N VAL A 387 -24.15 -6.15 15.65
CA VAL A 387 -24.72 -5.50 14.47
C VAL A 387 -25.38 -6.52 13.54
N LYS A 388 -26.26 -6.03 12.67
CA LYS A 388 -26.82 -6.84 11.59
C LYS A 388 -25.98 -6.67 10.34
N THR A 389 -25.48 -7.77 9.79
CA THR A 389 -24.68 -7.78 8.57
C THR A 389 -25.48 -8.36 7.42
N THR A 390 -25.53 -7.64 6.30
CA THR A 390 -26.07 -8.08 5.02
C THR A 390 -24.92 -8.17 4.03
N VAL A 391 -24.85 -9.27 3.28
CA VAL A 391 -23.86 -9.44 2.20
C VAL A 391 -24.50 -9.00 0.89
N GLN A 392 -23.80 -8.18 0.09
CA GLN A 392 -24.25 -7.83 -1.25
C GLN A 392 -24.31 -9.09 -2.11
N GLU A 393 -25.41 -9.29 -2.83
CA GLU A 393 -25.46 -10.33 -3.86
C GLU A 393 -24.45 -9.99 -4.95
N GLU A 394 -23.65 -10.98 -5.39
CA GLU A 394 -22.76 -10.80 -6.53
C GLU A 394 -23.60 -10.44 -7.75
N THR A 395 -23.59 -9.17 -8.14
CA THR A 395 -23.99 -8.80 -9.50
C THR A 395 -22.90 -9.31 -10.42
N SER A 396 -23.12 -10.49 -11.00
CA SER A 396 -22.37 -11.01 -12.13
C SER A 396 -22.64 -10.16 -13.38
N GLU A 397 -22.27 -8.88 -13.35
CA GLU A 397 -22.04 -8.10 -14.56
C GLU A 397 -20.53 -8.05 -14.76
N VAL A 398 -20.03 -9.06 -15.47
CA VAL A 398 -18.81 -8.87 -16.26
C VAL A 398 -19.10 -7.69 -17.17
N PRO A 399 -18.39 -6.55 -17.09
CA PRO A 399 -18.49 -5.58 -18.16
C PRO A 399 -17.99 -6.29 -19.41
N GLU A 400 -18.89 -6.53 -20.36
CA GLU A 400 -18.49 -6.94 -21.71
C GLU A 400 -17.40 -5.95 -22.13
N SER A 401 -16.17 -6.46 -22.22
CA SER A 401 -15.10 -5.81 -22.93
C SER A 401 -15.68 -5.42 -24.28
N SER A 402 -15.84 -4.11 -24.49
CA SER A 402 -16.15 -3.54 -25.79
C SER A 402 -15.03 -3.94 -26.74
N THR A 403 -15.17 -5.11 -27.36
CA THR A 403 -14.45 -5.47 -28.58
C THR A 403 -14.96 -4.55 -29.68
N ALA A 404 -14.34 -3.37 -29.77
CA ALA A 404 -14.41 -2.55 -30.96
C ALA A 404 -13.71 -3.32 -32.08
N ALA A 405 -14.50 -3.99 -32.92
CA ALA A 405 -14.03 -4.53 -34.19
C ALA A 405 -13.43 -3.38 -35.03
N PRO A 406 -12.33 -3.62 -35.76
CA PRO A 406 -11.70 -2.58 -36.58
C PRO A 406 -12.64 -2.22 -37.75
N ALA A 407 -12.96 -0.94 -37.87
CA ALA A 407 -13.70 -0.42 -39.01
C ALA A 407 -12.86 -0.59 -40.29
N GLU A 408 -13.37 -1.42 -41.20
CA GLU A 408 -12.85 -1.53 -42.56
C GLU A 408 -12.98 -0.19 -43.28
N SER A 409 -11.85 0.28 -43.79
CA SER A 409 -11.72 1.36 -44.76
C SER A 409 -12.41 0.96 -46.07
N SER A 410 -13.59 1.54 -46.33
CA SER A 410 -14.21 1.54 -47.66
C SER A 410 -13.91 2.88 -48.35
N THR A 411 -13.06 2.81 -49.35
CA THR A 411 -12.81 3.80 -50.40
C THR A 411 -14.10 4.17 -51.17
N ALA A 412 -14.34 5.46 -51.41
CA ALA A 412 -14.95 5.96 -52.66
C ALA A 412 -14.94 7.51 -52.73
N ALA A 413 -14.12 8.02 -53.66
CA ALA A 413 -14.36 9.10 -54.60
C ALA A 413 -15.27 10.29 -54.19
N LYS A 414 -14.74 11.52 -54.20
CA LYS A 414 -14.56 12.32 -55.42
C LYS A 414 -13.64 13.52 -55.20
#